data_AF-A0A661FW05-F1
#
_entry.id   AF-A0A661FW05-F1
#
_cell.length_a   1.000
_cell.length_b   1.000
_cell.length_c   1.000
_cell.angle_alpha   90.00
_cell.angle_beta   90.00
_cell.angle_gamma   90.00
#
_symmetry.space_group_name_H-M   'P 1'
#
loop_
_entity.id
_entity.type
_entity.pdbx_description
1 polymer ?
#
loop_
_entity_poly.entity_id
_entity_poly.type
_entity_poly.pdbx_seq_one_letter_code
_entity_poly.pdbx_strand_id
1 'polypeptide(L)'
;NIVTAPFIYSMIIPFVALDIFLFIYQSICFPLYRIPKVKRANYVVIDRHHLGYLNIIEKLNCAFCGYADGLLAYARQILSRTEMYWCPIKHARKVLDPHRRYARFPDYAAGEDYAAQVVALRESLSAEAEQENS
;
A
#
# COMPACT_ATOMS: atom_id res chain seq x y z
N ASN A 1 -25.99 9.07 -14.51
CA ASN A 1 -24.91 9.20 -13.51
C ASN A 1 -25.35 9.75 -12.15
N ILE A 2 -26.47 10.46 -12.01
CA ILE A 2 -26.95 10.95 -10.69
C ILE A 2 -27.46 9.82 -9.79
N VAL A 3 -28.12 8.81 -10.37
CA VAL A 3 -28.69 7.67 -9.62
C VAL A 3 -27.61 6.78 -8.99
N THR A 4 -26.43 6.68 -9.62
CA THR A 4 -25.30 5.87 -9.12
C THR A 4 -24.37 6.64 -8.20
N ALA A 5 -24.44 7.98 -8.21
CA ALA A 5 -23.59 8.85 -7.40
C ALA A 5 -23.66 8.55 -5.89
N PRO A 6 -24.83 8.32 -5.26
CA PRO A 6 -24.91 7.97 -3.84
C PRO A 6 -24.13 6.70 -3.50
N PHE A 7 -24.18 5.69 -4.35
CA PHE A 7 -23.47 4.42 -4.13
C PHE A 7 -21.95 4.60 -4.27
N ILE A 8 -21.50 5.33 -5.29
CA ILE A 8 -20.08 5.60 -5.51
C ILE A 8 -19.52 6.39 -4.33
N TYR A 9 -20.17 7.49 -3.95
CA TYR A 9 -19.69 8.32 -2.86
C TYR A 9 -19.85 7.66 -1.49
N SER A 10 -20.79 6.74 -1.29
CA SER A 10 -20.87 5.97 -0.04
C SER A 10 -19.61 5.16 0.26
N MET A 11 -18.84 4.78 -0.78
CA MET A 11 -17.57 4.07 -0.63
C MET A 11 -16.48 4.92 0.04
N ILE A 12 -16.68 6.23 0.15
CA ILE A 12 -15.77 7.08 0.92
C ILE A 12 -15.69 6.64 2.39
N ILE A 13 -16.79 6.11 2.96
CA ILE A 13 -16.86 5.70 4.36
C ILE A 13 -15.85 4.57 4.65
N PRO A 14 -15.90 3.41 3.97
CA PRO A 14 -14.92 2.36 4.19
C PRO A 14 -13.50 2.73 3.76
N PHE A 15 -13.32 3.58 2.75
CA PHE A 15 -11.98 4.06 2.40
C PHE A 15 -11.37 4.91 3.52
N VAL A 16 -12.10 5.87 4.07
CA VAL A 16 -11.62 6.68 5.20
C VAL A 16 -11.37 5.81 6.43
N ALA A 17 -12.26 4.83 6.71
CA ALA A 17 -12.02 3.88 7.79
C ALA A 17 -10.72 3.09 7.59
N LEU A 18 -10.50 2.54 6.39
CA LEU A 18 -9.28 1.83 6.03
C LEU A 18 -8.03 2.72 6.19
N ASP A 19 -8.07 3.97 5.73
CA ASP A 19 -6.98 4.96 5.87
C ASP A 19 -6.61 5.17 7.35
N ILE A 20 -7.62 5.36 8.21
CA ILE A 20 -7.42 5.50 9.65
C ILE A 20 -6.79 4.24 10.26
N PHE A 21 -7.32 3.05 9.94
CA PHE A 21 -6.78 1.80 10.47
C PHE A 21 -5.34 1.54 10.00
N LEU A 22 -5.02 1.84 8.74
CA LEU A 22 -3.66 1.72 8.19
C LEU A 22 -2.69 2.71 8.85
N PHE A 23 -3.14 3.93 9.13
CA PHE A 23 -2.37 4.92 9.85
C PHE A 23 -2.05 4.44 11.27
N ILE A 24 -3.04 3.96 12.02
CA ILE A 24 -2.87 3.44 13.38
C ILE A 24 -1.96 2.20 13.36
N TYR A 25 -2.27 1.23 12.48
CA TYR A 25 -1.53 -0.02 12.36
C TYR A 25 -0.03 0.22 12.16
N GLN A 26 0.37 1.00 11.15
CA GLN A 26 1.79 1.24 10.93
C GLN A 26 2.39 2.13 12.01
N SER A 27 1.62 3.06 12.59
CA SER A 27 2.16 3.97 13.61
C SER A 27 2.56 3.22 14.88
N ILE A 28 1.86 2.12 15.19
CA ILE A 28 2.12 1.27 16.36
C ILE A 28 3.08 0.13 15.99
N CYS A 29 2.73 -0.68 14.98
CA CYS A 29 3.46 -1.90 14.68
C CYS A 29 4.83 -1.63 14.05
N PHE A 30 4.94 -0.66 13.14
CA PHE A 30 6.17 -0.53 12.36
C PHE A 30 7.37 -0.09 13.21
N PRO A 31 7.25 0.89 14.13
CA PRO A 31 8.33 1.19 15.07
C PRO A 31 8.72 0.00 15.95
N LEU A 32 7.75 -0.78 16.41
CA LEU A 32 7.99 -1.95 17.27
C LEU A 32 8.84 -3.01 16.57
N TYR A 33 8.59 -3.23 15.27
CA TYR A 33 9.31 -4.20 14.44
C TYR A 33 10.48 -3.60 13.65
N ARG A 34 10.81 -2.31 13.87
CA ARG A 34 11.81 -1.55 13.09
C ARG A 34 11.57 -1.55 11.57
N ILE A 35 10.30 -1.60 11.16
CA ILE A 35 9.90 -1.48 9.76
C ILE A 35 9.79 0.01 9.41
N PRO A 36 10.24 0.47 8.23
CA PRO A 36 9.99 1.84 7.79
C PRO A 36 8.51 2.14 7.59
N LYS A 37 8.05 3.27 8.12
CA LYS A 37 6.71 3.82 7.83
C LYS A 37 6.57 4.18 6.36
N VAL A 38 5.39 3.99 5.80
CA VAL A 38 5.10 4.34 4.41
C VAL A 38 4.62 5.80 4.40
N LYS A 39 5.25 6.63 3.57
CA LYS A 39 4.84 8.03 3.40
C LYS A 39 3.58 8.09 2.55
N ARG A 40 2.44 8.44 3.15
CA ARG A 40 1.14 8.55 2.47
C ARG A 40 1.17 9.52 1.28
N ALA A 41 1.91 10.63 1.41
CA ALA A 41 2.03 11.66 0.38
C ALA A 41 2.63 11.16 -0.94
N ASN A 42 3.36 10.04 -0.94
CA ASN A 42 3.93 9.45 -2.15
C ASN A 42 2.88 8.66 -2.97
N TYR A 43 1.71 8.39 -2.40
CA TYR A 43 0.68 7.54 -3.00
C TYR A 43 -0.62 8.30 -3.26
N VAL A 44 -1.07 9.09 -2.29
CA VAL A 44 -2.31 9.87 -2.42
C VAL A 44 -2.00 11.24 -3.00
N VAL A 45 -2.06 11.36 -4.33
CA VAL A 45 -1.83 12.61 -5.07
C VAL A 45 -3.14 13.10 -5.67
N ILE A 46 -3.56 14.31 -5.30
CA ILE A 46 -4.80 14.93 -5.76
C ILE A 46 -4.51 16.34 -6.28
N ASP A 47 -4.02 16.43 -7.51
CA ASP A 47 -3.58 17.67 -8.17
C ASP A 47 -4.52 18.10 -9.32
N ARG A 48 -5.21 17.15 -9.94
CA ARG A 48 -6.09 17.35 -11.10
C ARG A 48 -7.31 18.24 -10.85
N HIS A 49 -7.62 18.57 -9.59
CA HIS A 49 -8.67 19.52 -9.27
C HIS A 49 -8.34 20.97 -9.70
N HIS A 50 -7.06 21.27 -9.95
CA HIS A 50 -6.61 22.56 -10.48
C HIS A 50 -6.86 22.75 -11.98
N LEU A 51 -7.25 21.70 -12.71
CA LEU A 51 -7.52 21.79 -14.14
C LEU A 51 -8.77 22.66 -14.39
N GLY A 52 -8.59 23.73 -15.18
CA GLY A 52 -9.61 24.76 -15.42
C GLY A 52 -10.78 24.32 -16.32
N TYR A 53 -10.62 23.23 -17.06
CA TYR A 53 -11.63 22.72 -17.99
C TYR A 53 -12.60 21.70 -17.38
N LEU A 54 -12.39 21.28 -16.12
CA LEU A 54 -13.32 20.37 -15.43
C LEU A 54 -14.39 21.15 -14.67
N ASN A 55 -15.63 20.67 -14.75
CA ASN A 55 -16.73 21.14 -13.90
C ASN A 55 -16.58 20.63 -12.46
N ILE A 56 -17.32 21.24 -11.52
CA ILE A 56 -17.25 20.90 -10.08
C ILE A 56 -17.48 19.40 -9.82
N ILE A 57 -18.47 18.80 -10.48
CA ILE A 57 -18.79 17.36 -10.32
C ILE A 57 -17.65 16.48 -10.84
N GLU A 58 -17.03 16.86 -11.95
CA GLU A 58 -15.91 16.11 -12.53
C GLU A 58 -14.66 16.23 -11.66
N LYS A 59 -14.42 17.40 -11.04
CA LYS A 59 -13.38 17.58 -10.04
C LYS A 59 -13.59 16.71 -8.81
N LEU A 60 -14.84 16.62 -8.31
CA LEU A 60 -15.19 15.74 -7.19
C LEU A 60 -14.96 14.26 -7.53
N ASN A 61 -15.37 13.82 -8.72
CA ASN A 61 -15.10 12.46 -9.20
C ASN A 61 -13.60 12.18 -9.32
N CYS A 62 -12.85 13.13 -9.89
CA CYS A 62 -11.41 12.99 -10.05
C CYS A 62 -10.70 12.92 -8.69
N ALA A 63 -11.11 13.73 -7.72
CA ALA A 63 -10.58 13.69 -6.36
C ALA A 63 -10.93 12.36 -5.66
N PHE A 64 -12.16 11.88 -5.82
CA PHE A 64 -12.59 10.59 -5.27
C PHE A 64 -11.76 9.43 -5.84
N CYS A 65 -11.63 9.32 -7.16
CA CYS A 65 -10.84 8.26 -7.78
C CYS A 65 -9.36 8.36 -7.42
N GLY A 66 -8.78 9.56 -7.42
CA GLY A 66 -7.38 9.77 -7.02
C GLY A 66 -7.13 9.42 -5.55
N TYR A 67 -8.08 9.72 -4.66
CA TYR A 67 -8.00 9.31 -3.27
C TYR A 67 -8.09 7.80 -3.10
N ALA A 68 -9.12 7.16 -3.70
CA ALA A 68 -9.36 5.73 -3.55
C ALA A 68 -8.21 4.88 -4.10
N ASP A 69 -7.76 5.17 -5.32
CA ASP A 69 -6.65 4.44 -5.96
C ASP A 69 -5.34 4.66 -5.20
N GLY A 70 -5.03 5.91 -4.85
CA GLY A 70 -3.85 6.24 -4.04
C GLY A 70 -3.86 5.56 -2.67
N LEU A 71 -5.03 5.48 -2.01
CA LEU A 71 -5.19 4.79 -0.74
C LEU A 71 -4.95 3.28 -0.87
N LEU A 72 -5.44 2.65 -1.94
CA LEU A 72 -5.22 1.21 -2.16
C LEU A 72 -3.75 0.91 -2.48
N ALA A 73 -3.08 1.77 -3.25
CA ALA A 73 -1.64 1.68 -3.47
C ALA A 73 -0.85 1.84 -2.17
N TYR A 74 -1.24 2.79 -1.32
CA TYR A 74 -0.68 3.00 0.02
C TYR A 74 -0.86 1.76 0.91
N ALA A 75 -2.08 1.22 0.97
CA ALA A 75 -2.41 0.00 1.70
C ALA A 75 -1.55 -1.19 1.22
N ARG A 76 -1.44 -1.37 -0.10
CA ARG A 76 -0.63 -2.43 -0.71
C ARG A 76 0.84 -2.30 -0.35
N GLN A 77 1.38 -1.09 -0.27
CA GLN A 77 2.76 -0.88 0.17
C GLN A 77 2.96 -1.24 1.65
N ILE A 78 2.04 -0.82 2.54
CA ILE A 78 2.10 -1.17 3.97
C ILE A 78 2.10 -2.69 4.12
N LEU A 79 1.14 -3.37 3.47
CA LEU A 79 1.02 -4.82 3.55
C LEU A 79 2.22 -5.52 2.92
N SER A 80 2.79 -5.00 1.82
CA SER A 80 4.00 -5.56 1.22
C SER A 80 5.21 -5.53 2.16
N ARG A 81 5.36 -4.49 2.98
CA ARG A 81 6.41 -4.41 4.01
C ARG A 81 6.13 -5.38 5.15
N THR A 82 4.87 -5.48 5.58
CA THR A 82 4.43 -6.46 6.58
C THR A 82 4.68 -7.90 6.11
N GLU A 83 4.29 -8.22 4.87
CA GLU A 83 4.45 -9.55 4.27
C GLU A 83 5.91 -9.93 4.16
N MET A 84 6.77 -9.02 3.69
CA MET A 84 8.22 -9.22 3.64
C MET A 84 8.82 -9.51 5.03
N TYR A 85 8.30 -8.88 6.08
CA TYR A 85 8.79 -9.10 7.45
C TYR A 85 8.33 -10.45 8.04
N TRP A 86 7.04 -10.80 7.87
CA TRP A 86 6.43 -11.94 8.55
C TRP A 86 6.44 -13.23 7.75
N CYS A 87 6.17 -13.18 6.45
CA CYS A 87 5.95 -14.35 5.61
C CYS A 87 6.40 -14.10 4.15
N PRO A 88 7.69 -13.89 3.88
CA PRO A 88 8.19 -13.67 2.53
C PRO A 88 8.31 -14.99 1.76
N ILE A 89 7.20 -15.65 1.44
CA ILE A 89 7.17 -16.88 0.63
C ILE A 89 6.17 -16.70 -0.50
N LYS A 90 6.52 -17.14 -1.70
CA LYS A 90 5.58 -17.16 -2.81
C LYS A 90 4.44 -18.16 -2.56
N HIS A 91 3.23 -17.76 -2.94
CA HIS A 91 2.08 -18.64 -3.03
C HIS A 91 2.30 -19.76 -4.06
N ALA A 92 1.74 -20.93 -3.79
CA ALA A 92 1.71 -22.06 -4.71
C ALA A 92 0.95 -21.76 -6.03
N ARG A 93 0.01 -20.80 -5.99
CA ARG A 93 -0.75 -20.36 -7.16
C ARG A 93 -0.17 -19.07 -7.72
N LYS A 94 -0.31 -18.91 -9.04
CA LYS A 94 0.04 -17.67 -9.73
C LYS A 94 -0.82 -16.52 -9.20
N VAL A 95 -0.15 -15.46 -8.76
CA VAL A 95 -0.76 -14.17 -8.45
C VAL A 95 -0.69 -13.29 -9.70
N LEU A 96 -1.81 -12.68 -10.09
CA LEU A 96 -1.90 -11.91 -11.33
C LEU A 96 -1.19 -10.55 -11.25
N ASP A 97 -1.24 -9.91 -10.09
CA ASP A 97 -0.58 -8.62 -9.82
C ASP A 97 0.12 -8.68 -8.46
N PRO A 98 1.27 -9.35 -8.33
CA PRO A 98 2.01 -9.38 -7.08
C PRO A 98 2.73 -8.03 -6.86
N HIS A 99 2.92 -7.64 -5.59
CA HIS A 99 3.66 -6.42 -5.29
C HIS A 99 5.13 -6.57 -5.68
N ARG A 100 5.84 -5.46 -5.93
CA ARG A 100 7.24 -5.48 -6.41
C ARG A 100 8.19 -6.37 -5.58
N ARG A 101 8.03 -6.41 -4.25
CA ARG A 101 8.88 -7.21 -3.35
C ARG A 101 8.71 -8.72 -3.50
N TYR A 102 7.59 -9.19 -4.06
CA TYR A 102 7.23 -10.61 -4.12
C TYR A 102 8.18 -11.39 -5.03
N ALA A 103 8.77 -10.73 -6.03
CA ALA A 103 9.79 -11.32 -6.88
C ALA A 103 11.04 -11.77 -6.11
N ARG A 104 11.32 -11.16 -4.94
CA ARG A 104 12.46 -11.49 -4.08
C ARG A 104 12.17 -12.62 -3.09
N PHE A 105 10.92 -13.07 -2.99
CA PHE A 105 10.55 -14.09 -2.03
C PHE A 105 11.02 -15.48 -2.50
N PRO A 106 11.50 -16.34 -1.59
CA PRO A 106 11.68 -17.76 -1.88
C PRO A 106 10.44 -18.39 -2.51
N ASP A 107 10.69 -19.38 -3.37
CA ASP A 107 9.64 -20.14 -4.02
C ASP A 107 8.85 -21.00 -3.00
N TYR A 108 7.62 -21.34 -3.38
CA TYR A 108 6.79 -22.21 -2.56
C TYR A 108 7.48 -23.55 -2.30
N ALA A 109 7.43 -24.04 -1.06
CA ALA A 109 8.08 -25.26 -0.59
C ALA A 109 9.63 -25.26 -0.62
N ALA A 110 10.28 -24.11 -0.88
CA ALA A 110 11.72 -23.96 -0.65
C ALA A 110 12.01 -23.79 0.85
N GLY A 111 12.04 -24.91 1.57
CA GLY A 111 12.29 -24.92 3.02
C GLY A 111 13.78 -24.80 3.39
N GLU A 112 14.67 -25.20 2.49
CA GLU A 112 16.12 -25.06 2.68
C GLU A 112 16.50 -23.58 2.70
N ASP A 113 17.28 -23.19 3.71
CA ASP A 113 17.73 -21.81 3.95
C ASP A 113 16.64 -20.75 4.14
N TYR A 114 15.37 -21.12 4.30
CA TYR A 114 14.26 -20.17 4.47
C TYR A 114 14.53 -19.16 5.60
N ALA A 115 15.01 -19.65 6.76
CA ALA A 115 15.32 -18.80 7.90
C ALA A 115 16.39 -17.75 7.58
N ALA A 116 17.45 -18.13 6.87
CA ALA A 116 18.53 -17.22 6.48
C ALA A 116 18.03 -16.17 5.46
N GLN A 117 17.23 -16.60 4.48
CA GLN A 117 16.62 -15.70 3.49
C GLN A 117 15.67 -14.68 4.15
N VAL A 118 14.87 -15.09 5.13
CA VAL A 118 13.99 -14.19 5.90
C VAL A 118 14.80 -13.12 6.63
N VAL A 119 15.93 -13.49 7.27
CA VAL A 119 16.81 -12.54 7.95
C VAL A 119 17.36 -11.52 6.95
N ALA A 120 17.92 -11.96 5.82
CA ALA A 120 18.44 -11.08 4.78
C ALA A 120 17.38 -10.12 4.21
N LEU A 121 16.14 -10.61 4.01
CA LEU A 121 15.04 -9.78 3.55
C LEU A 121 14.67 -8.69 4.58
N ARG A 122 14.63 -9.01 5.87
CA ARG A 122 14.36 -8.03 6.95
C ARG A 122 15.45 -6.95 7.04
N GLU A 123 16.71 -7.33 6.88
CA GLU A 123 17.82 -6.38 6.83
C GLU A 123 17.69 -5.44 5.62
N SER A 124 17.39 -5.97 4.44
CA SER A 124 17.18 -5.15 3.24
C SER A 124 16.01 -4.17 3.37
N LEU A 125 14.94 -4.58 4.06
CA LEU A 125 13.78 -3.71 4.35
C LEU A 125 14.17 -2.53 5.26
N SER A 126 15.12 -2.76 6.17
CA SER A 126 15.63 -1.72 7.08
C SER A 126 16.54 -0.74 6.33
N ALA A 127 17.36 -1.21 5.39
CA ALA A 127 18.20 -0.35 4.54
C ALA A 127 17.39 0.52 3.56
N GLU A 128 16.28 0.01 2.99
CA GLU A 128 15.37 0.81 2.14
C GLU A 128 14.80 2.03 2.91
N ALA A 129 14.61 1.92 4.24
CA ALA A 129 14.13 3.00 5.10
C ALA A 129 15.04 4.23 5.10
N GLU A 130 16.35 3.99 5.09
CA GLU A 130 17.38 5.01 5.19
C GLU A 130 17.48 5.79 3.89
N GLN A 131 17.34 5.10 2.75
CA GLN A 131 17.38 5.69 1.42
C GLN A 131 16.13 6.51 1.08
N GLU A 132 14.94 6.11 1.51
CA GLU A 132 13.70 6.89 1.28
C GLU A 132 13.59 8.15 2.15
N ASN A 133 14.46 8.30 3.17
CA ASN A 133 14.50 9.43 4.09
C ASN A 133 15.70 10.36 3.91
N SER A 134 16.66 10.01 3.05
CA SER A 134 17.73 10.89 2.57
C SER A 134 17.28 11.71 1.36
#